data_AF-A0A7S1CFQ8-F1
#
_entry.id   AF-A0A7S1CFQ8-F1
#
_cell.length_a   1.000
_cell.length_b   1.000
_cell.length_c   1.000
_cell.angle_alpha   90.00
_cell.angle_beta   90.00
_cell.angle_gamma   90.00
#
_symmetry.space_group_name_H-M   'P 1'
#
loop_
_entity.id
_entity.type
_entity.pdbx_description
1 polymer ?
#
loop_
_entity_poly.entity_id
_entity_poly.type
_entity_poly.pdbx_seq_one_letter_code
_entity_poly.pdbx_strand_id
1 'polypeptide(L)'
;ATAMAFAGFYSMFYISMDDAFTHSSLISHYDTAPTPSLAMAKQMVVFLYFSLSTQTVTGFGDISPAALPTQMLANLQMILGVIFDISITAFTMRLLYKDARRYIRRGVFHHLSSAVPGWMQRGRKQVRGLILPITVVM
;
A
#
# COMPACT_ATOMS: atom_id res chain seq x y z
N ALA A 1 -4.82 6.50 -9.01
CA ALA A 1 -4.68 7.92 -9.40
C ALA A 1 -3.30 8.23 -9.97
N THR A 2 -2.22 8.04 -9.21
CA THR A 2 -0.83 8.30 -9.68
C THR A 2 -0.47 7.49 -10.92
N ALA A 3 -0.68 6.17 -10.93
CA ALA A 3 -0.40 5.32 -12.10
C ALA A 3 -1.12 5.79 -13.37
N MET A 4 -2.40 6.20 -13.25
CA MET A 4 -3.17 6.72 -14.38
C MET A 4 -2.63 8.07 -14.88
N ALA A 5 -2.20 8.95 -13.98
CA ALA A 5 -1.57 10.21 -14.37
C ALA A 5 -0.26 9.98 -15.14
N PHE A 6 0.61 9.11 -14.63
CA PHE A 6 1.85 8.74 -15.32
C PHE A 6 1.59 8.04 -16.66
N ALA A 7 0.59 7.16 -16.73
CA ALA A 7 0.18 6.53 -17.99
C ALA A 7 -0.27 7.57 -19.04
N GLY A 8 -1.01 8.60 -18.60
CA GLY A 8 -1.36 9.74 -19.44
C GLY A 8 -0.13 10.51 -19.94
N PHE A 9 0.84 10.79 -19.06
CA PHE A 9 2.10 11.43 -19.47
C PHE A 9 2.90 10.58 -20.47
N TYR A 10 3.00 9.27 -20.26
CA TYR A 10 3.67 8.37 -21.21
C TYR A 10 2.96 8.35 -22.57
N SER A 11 1.63 8.31 -22.58
CA SER A 11 0.85 8.40 -23.81
C SER A 11 1.09 9.74 -24.54
N MET A 12 1.23 10.85 -23.81
CA MET A 12 1.54 12.16 -24.39
C MET A 12 2.93 12.19 -25.03
N PHE A 13 3.95 11.65 -24.34
CA PHE A 13 5.31 11.58 -24.89
C PHE A 13 5.40 10.65 -26.10
N TYR A 14 4.66 9.53 -26.09
CA TYR A 14 4.61 8.62 -27.22
C TYR A 14 4.03 9.27 -28.48
N ILE A 15 2.99 10.12 -28.35
CA ILE A 15 2.42 10.84 -29.50
C ILE A 15 3.34 11.98 -29.96
N SER A 16 4.08 12.59 -29.04
CA SER A 16 4.92 13.76 -29.34
C SER A 16 6.31 13.40 -29.86
N MET A 17 6.78 12.18 -29.62
CA MET A 17 8.13 11.73 -29.94
C MET A 17 8.10 10.31 -30.50
N ASP A 18 8.51 10.15 -31.75
CA ASP A 18 8.49 8.87 -32.45
C ASP A 18 9.40 7.80 -31.80
N ASP A 19 10.47 8.23 -31.11
CA ASP A 19 11.45 7.35 -30.44
C ASP A 19 11.34 7.37 -28.90
N ALA A 20 10.17 7.69 -28.35
CA ALA A 20 9.98 7.78 -26.89
C ALA A 20 10.25 6.44 -26.17
N PHE A 21 9.85 5.31 -26.75
CA PHE A 21 9.89 4.00 -26.11
C PHE A 21 10.39 2.90 -27.04
N THR A 22 11.33 2.10 -26.56
CA THR A 22 11.64 0.79 -27.13
C THR A 22 10.65 -0.22 -26.57
N HIS A 23 9.90 -0.88 -27.44
CA HIS A 23 8.91 -1.88 -27.05
C HIS A 23 9.16 -3.18 -27.83
N SER A 24 8.96 -4.31 -27.15
CA SER A 24 9.08 -5.62 -27.80
C SER A 24 8.01 -5.82 -28.88
N SER A 25 8.32 -6.60 -29.92
CA SER A 25 7.47 -6.82 -31.10
C SER A 25 6.07 -7.38 -30.80
N LEU A 26 5.86 -7.95 -29.61
CA LEU A 26 4.54 -8.34 -29.10
C LEU A 26 3.56 -7.16 -28.93
N ILE A 27 4.07 -5.95 -28.70
CA ILE A 27 3.25 -4.74 -28.51
C ILE A 27 2.87 -4.12 -29.85
N SER A 28 3.68 -4.31 -30.90
CA SER A 28 3.38 -3.87 -32.28
C SER A 28 2.08 -4.49 -32.82
N HIS A 29 1.65 -5.63 -32.28
CA HIS A 29 0.36 -6.21 -32.64
C HIS A 29 -0.84 -5.32 -32.20
N TYR A 30 -0.67 -4.44 -31.21
CA TYR A 30 -1.72 -3.53 -30.79
C TYR A 30 -1.94 -2.35 -31.74
N ASP A 31 -0.95 -1.99 -32.56
CA ASP A 31 -1.07 -0.96 -33.62
C ASP A 31 -1.95 -1.42 -34.79
N THR A 32 -2.10 -2.73 -34.99
CA THR A 32 -2.91 -3.32 -36.07
C THR A 32 -4.40 -3.44 -35.75
N ALA A 33 -4.92 -2.58 -34.86
CA ALA A 33 -6.34 -2.59 -34.54
C ALA A 33 -7.19 -2.12 -35.75
N PRO A 34 -8.30 -2.79 -36.07
CA PRO A 34 -9.14 -2.44 -37.23
C PRO A 34 -9.85 -1.09 -37.08
N THR A 35 -9.90 -0.53 -35.86
CA THR A 35 -10.53 0.77 -35.58
C THR A 35 -9.61 1.66 -34.75
N PRO A 36 -9.54 2.98 -35.05
CA PRO A 36 -8.64 3.91 -34.38
C PRO A 36 -8.98 4.10 -32.89
N SER A 37 -10.25 4.04 -32.50
CA SER A 37 -10.66 4.13 -31.10
C SER A 37 -10.16 2.95 -30.26
N LEU A 38 -10.13 1.75 -30.84
CA LEU A 38 -9.62 0.56 -30.18
C LEU A 38 -8.09 0.60 -30.06
N ALA A 39 -7.40 1.13 -31.06
CA ALA A 39 -5.94 1.34 -31.00
C ALA A 39 -5.56 2.24 -29.82
N MET A 40 -6.23 3.40 -29.68
CA MET A 40 -5.99 4.34 -28.58
C MET A 40 -6.28 3.71 -27.20
N ALA A 41 -7.38 2.95 -27.07
CA ALA A 41 -7.71 2.28 -25.82
C ALA A 41 -6.66 1.21 -25.44
N LYS A 42 -6.20 0.42 -26.40
CA LYS A 42 -5.14 -0.58 -26.20
C LYS A 42 -3.84 0.08 -25.78
N GLN A 43 -3.45 1.16 -26.44
CA GLN A 43 -2.26 1.94 -26.11
C GLN A 43 -2.32 2.48 -24.67
N MET A 44 -3.46 3.02 -24.25
CA MET A 44 -3.65 3.46 -22.86
C MET A 44 -3.49 2.31 -21.86
N VAL A 45 -4.02 1.12 -22.16
CA VAL A 45 -3.89 -0.06 -21.30
C VAL A 45 -2.44 -0.50 -21.19
N VAL A 46 -1.68 -0.49 -22.29
CA VAL A 46 -0.26 -0.83 -22.31
C VAL A 46 0.56 0.13 -21.45
N PHE A 47 0.36 1.44 -21.58
CA PHE A 47 1.05 2.42 -20.73
C PHE A 47 0.60 2.40 -19.28
N LEU A 48 -0.67 2.08 -19.02
CA LEU A 48 -1.16 1.86 -17.66
C LEU A 48 -0.49 0.64 -17.02
N TYR A 49 -0.34 -0.44 -17.77
CA TYR A 49 0.40 -1.63 -17.34
C TYR A 49 1.87 -1.29 -17.04
N PHE A 50 2.57 -0.59 -17.94
CA PHE A 50 3.95 -0.16 -17.72
C PHE A 50 4.07 0.71 -16.46
N SER A 51 3.18 1.70 -16.33
CA SER A 51 3.10 2.59 -15.17
C SER A 51 2.86 1.82 -13.86
N LEU A 52 1.93 0.87 -13.85
CA LEU A 52 1.68 0.03 -12.68
C LEU A 52 2.90 -0.81 -12.31
N SER A 53 3.50 -1.50 -13.29
CA SER A 53 4.68 -2.35 -13.06
C SER A 53 5.89 -1.57 -12.54
N THR A 54 6.05 -0.32 -12.98
CA THR A 54 7.10 0.59 -12.50
C THR A 54 6.78 1.09 -11.10
N GLN A 55 5.51 1.43 -10.83
CA GLN A 55 5.08 1.89 -9.51
C GLN A 55 5.16 0.78 -8.45
N THR A 56 4.93 -0.47 -8.81
CA THR A 56 5.10 -1.63 -7.92
C THR A 56 6.53 -2.17 -7.89
N VAL A 57 7.47 -1.49 -8.55
CA VAL A 57 8.90 -1.88 -8.60
C VAL A 57 9.09 -3.30 -9.14
N THR A 58 8.15 -3.79 -9.95
CA THR A 58 8.20 -5.12 -10.57
C THR A 58 9.08 -5.11 -11.81
N GLY A 59 8.88 -4.10 -12.69
CA GLY A 59 9.74 -3.82 -13.84
C GLY A 59 9.95 -5.00 -14.80
N PHE A 60 8.93 -5.36 -15.59
CA PHE A 60 9.01 -6.49 -16.53
C PHE A 60 10.00 -6.28 -17.70
N GLY A 61 10.36 -5.02 -18.00
CA GLY A 61 11.38 -4.68 -19.00
C GLY A 61 10.97 -4.89 -20.46
N ASP A 62 9.69 -5.20 -20.71
CA ASP A 62 9.08 -5.34 -22.04
C ASP A 62 8.89 -4.00 -22.76
N ILE A 63 8.72 -2.93 -21.99
CA ILE A 63 8.65 -1.54 -22.43
C ILE A 63 9.75 -0.79 -21.70
N SER A 64 10.60 -0.09 -22.44
CA SER A 64 11.69 0.70 -21.87
C SER A 64 11.69 2.12 -22.45
N PRO A 65 11.82 3.16 -21.61
CA PRO A 65 11.94 4.53 -22.08
C PRO A 65 13.28 4.73 -22.78
N ALA A 66 13.25 5.17 -24.03
CA ALA A 66 14.45 5.39 -24.85
C ALA A 66 14.84 6.87 -24.88
N ALA A 67 13.85 7.77 -24.87
CA ALA A 67 14.10 9.20 -24.85
C ALA A 67 14.41 9.71 -23.44
N LEU A 68 15.31 10.70 -23.35
CA LEU A 68 15.70 11.35 -22.10
C LEU A 68 14.51 11.81 -21.22
N PRO A 69 13.48 12.53 -21.74
CA PRO A 69 12.36 12.95 -20.90
C PRO A 69 11.55 11.77 -20.34
N THR A 70 11.36 10.71 -21.12
CA THR A 70 10.64 9.51 -20.66
C THR A 70 11.44 8.71 -19.63
N GLN A 71 12.77 8.71 -19.71
CA GLN A 71 13.63 8.09 -18.72
C GLN A 71 13.58 8.84 -17.39
N MET A 72 13.63 10.18 -17.42
CA MET A 72 13.48 11.00 -16.20
C MET A 72 12.14 10.76 -15.53
N LEU A 73 11.06 10.68 -16.32
CA LEU A 73 9.73 10.41 -15.81
C LEU A 73 9.61 9.01 -15.18
N ALA A 74 10.19 7.99 -15.83
CA ALA A 74 10.25 6.62 -15.29
C ALA A 74 11.03 6.54 -13.99
N ASN A 75 12.17 7.24 -13.90
CA ASN A 75 12.97 7.31 -12.68
C ASN A 75 12.20 7.97 -11.53
N LEU A 76 11.51 9.07 -11.79
CA LEU A 76 10.65 9.74 -10.80
C LEU A 76 9.53 8.81 -10.32
N GLN A 77 8.91 8.08 -11.24
CA GLN A 77 7.87 7.12 -10.91
C GLN A 77 8.40 5.96 -10.05
N MET A 78 9.61 5.47 -10.33
CA MET A 78 10.25 4.42 -9.55
C MET A 78 10.54 4.87 -8.11
N ILE A 79 11.01 6.11 -7.93
CA ILE A 79 11.21 6.69 -6.59
C ILE A 79 9.89 6.76 -5.82
N LEU A 80 8.81 7.20 -6.48
CA LEU A 80 7.48 7.22 -5.86
C LEU A 80 7.01 5.81 -5.50
N GLY A 81 7.28 4.82 -6.36
CA GLY A 81 6.97 3.41 -6.11
C GLY A 81 7.62 2.88 -4.83
N VAL A 82 8.91 3.12 -4.65
CA VAL A 82 9.65 2.74 -3.45
C VAL A 82 9.09 3.42 -2.19
N ILE A 83 8.74 4.70 -2.26
CA ILE A 83 8.13 5.42 -1.13
C ILE A 83 6.78 4.79 -0.75
N PHE A 84 5.96 4.41 -1.74
CA PHE A 84 4.69 3.72 -1.49
C PHE A 84 4.92 2.36 -0.84
N ASP A 85 5.88 1.57 -1.33
CA ASP A 85 6.16 0.23 -0.80
C ASP A 85 6.64 0.28 0.66
N ILE A 86 7.56 1.21 0.98
CA ILE A 86 8.03 1.46 2.35
C ILE A 86 6.85 1.87 3.25
N SER A 87 5.97 2.73 2.76
CA SER A 87 4.82 3.23 3.53
C SER A 87 3.82 2.11 3.85
N ILE A 88 3.52 1.25 2.88
CA ILE A 88 2.61 0.09 3.05
C ILE A 88 3.24 -0.90 4.04
N THR A 89 4.53 -1.19 3.89
CA THR A 89 5.25 -2.09 4.79
C THR A 89 5.29 -1.55 6.23
N ALA A 90 5.58 -0.25 6.41
CA ALA A 90 5.58 0.40 7.72
C ALA A 90 4.19 0.38 8.38
N PHE A 91 3.14 0.64 7.60
CA PHE A 91 1.76 0.58 8.10
C PHE A 91 1.38 -0.84 8.53
N THR A 92 1.73 -1.84 7.72
CA THR A 92 1.51 -3.25 8.02
C THR A 92 2.23 -3.66 9.31
N MET A 93 3.51 -3.32 9.43
CA MET A 93 4.30 -3.60 10.64
C MET A 93 3.70 -2.93 11.89
N ARG A 94 3.19 -1.70 11.77
CA ARG A 94 2.53 -1.00 12.87
C ARG A 94 1.26 -1.73 13.35
N LEU A 95 0.48 -2.28 12.43
CA LEU A 95 -0.71 -3.07 12.78
C LEU A 95 -0.32 -4.38 13.47
N LEU A 96 0.63 -5.11 12.90
CA LEU A 96 1.15 -6.36 13.47
C LEU A 96 1.74 -6.13 14.87
N TYR A 97 2.53 -5.07 15.04
CA TYR A 97 3.11 -4.71 16.34
C TYR A 97 2.03 -4.40 17.38
N LYS A 98 0.98 -3.66 16.99
CA LYS A 98 -0.13 -3.34 17.90
C LYS A 98 -0.88 -4.60 18.35
N ASP A 99 -1.13 -5.53 17.44
CA ASP A 99 -1.84 -6.76 17.74
C ASP A 99 -0.98 -7.76 18.54
N ALA A 100 0.31 -7.89 18.20
CA ALA A 100 1.27 -8.64 19.01
C ALA A 100 1.37 -8.09 20.45
N ARG A 101 1.42 -6.76 20.61
CA ARG A 101 1.46 -6.12 21.94
C ARG A 101 0.18 -6.35 22.74
N ARG A 102 -0.98 -6.39 22.08
CA ARG A 102 -2.27 -6.74 22.72
C ARG A 102 -2.30 -8.19 23.17
N TYR A 103 -1.82 -9.11 22.32
CA TYR A 103 -1.71 -10.52 22.65
C TYR A 103 -0.83 -10.73 23.90
N ILE A 104 0.38 -10.16 23.91
CA ILE A 104 1.30 -10.26 25.06
C ILE A 104 0.67 -9.67 26.32
N ARG A 105 0.06 -8.47 26.26
CA ARG A 105 -0.63 -7.88 27.42
C ARG A 105 -1.71 -8.79 27.98
N ARG A 106 -2.53 -9.41 27.12
CA ARG A 106 -3.61 -10.31 27.57
C ARG A 106 -3.05 -11.59 28.19
N GLY A 107 -2.00 -12.18 27.62
CA GLY A 107 -1.32 -13.34 28.19
C GLY A 107 -0.74 -13.05 29.58
N VAL A 108 -0.06 -11.91 29.74
CA VAL A 108 0.46 -11.45 31.04
C VAL A 108 -0.68 -11.19 32.03
N PHE A 109 -1.78 -10.57 31.60
CA PHE A 109 -2.92 -10.31 32.48
C PHE A 109 -3.58 -11.61 32.96
N HIS A 110 -3.72 -12.61 32.08
CA HIS A 110 -4.22 -13.93 32.47
C HIS A 110 -3.31 -14.60 33.50
N HIS A 111 -2.00 -14.58 33.28
CA HIS A 111 -1.04 -15.18 34.21
C HIS A 111 -0.95 -14.45 35.56
N LEU A 112 -1.08 -13.11 35.56
CA LEU A 112 -1.16 -12.33 36.79
C LEU A 112 -2.49 -12.58 37.51
N SER A 113 -3.60 -12.70 36.80
CA SER A 113 -4.91 -12.92 37.41
C SER A 113 -5.02 -14.28 38.12
N SER A 114 -4.33 -15.31 37.63
CA SER A 114 -4.23 -16.62 38.30
C SER A 114 -3.25 -16.61 39.48
N ALA A 115 -2.32 -15.65 39.53
CA ALA A 115 -1.41 -15.46 40.65
C ALA A 115 -2.03 -14.61 41.79
N VAL A 116 -3.20 -13.99 41.57
CA VAL A 116 -3.92 -13.29 42.63
C VAL A 116 -4.62 -14.34 43.52
N PRO A 117 -4.26 -14.43 44.81
CA PRO A 117 -4.91 -15.38 45.72
C PRO A 117 -6.40 -15.09 45.86
N GLY A 118 -7.25 -16.12 45.86
CA GLY A 118 -8.71 -15.98 45.91
C GLY A 118 -9.26 -15.22 47.13
N TRP A 119 -8.49 -15.10 48.21
CA TRP A 119 -8.85 -14.29 49.39
C TRP A 119 -8.82 -12.78 49.10
N MET A 120 -7.95 -12.33 48.19
CA MET A 120 -7.79 -10.92 47.82
C MET A 120 -8.94 -10.44 46.92
N GLN A 121 -9.52 -11.32 46.10
CA GLN A 121 -10.72 -11.02 45.31
C GLN A 121 -11.98 -10.87 46.19
N ARG A 122 -12.08 -11.59 47.31
CA ARG A 122 -13.20 -11.45 48.27
C ARG A 122 -13.11 -10.17 49.08
N GLY A 123 -11.92 -9.76 49.54
CA GLY A 123 -11.74 -8.52 50.31
C GLY A 123 -12.18 -7.27 49.54
N ARG A 124 -11.92 -7.23 48.23
CA ARG A 124 -12.29 -6.08 47.37
C ARG A 124 -13.80 -5.92 47.18
N LYS A 125 -14.58 -7.01 47.23
CA LYS A 125 -16.05 -6.97 47.21
C LYS A 125 -16.62 -6.44 48.53
N GLN A 126 -16.06 -6.82 49.67
CA GLN A 126 -16.51 -6.29 50.97
C GLN A 126 -16.19 -4.80 51.13
N VAL A 127 -15.01 -4.35 50.71
CA VAL A 127 -14.64 -2.92 50.78
C VAL A 127 -15.55 -2.04 49.90
N ARG A 128 -15.96 -2.49 48.69
CA ARG A 128 -16.93 -1.75 47.86
C ARG A 128 -18.32 -1.66 48.50
N GLY A 129 -18.77 -2.70 49.19
CA GLY A 129 -20.03 -2.69 49.93
C GLY A 129 -20.01 -1.72 51.11
N LEU A 130 -18.83 -1.43 51.68
CA LEU A 130 -18.65 -0.57 52.85
C LEU A 130 -18.43 0.91 52.50
N ILE A 131 -17.87 1.20 51.31
CA ILE A 131 -17.63 2.57 50.84
C ILE A 131 -18.90 3.21 50.22
N LEU A 132 -19.73 2.42 49.52
CA LEU A 132 -20.96 2.91 48.90
C LEU A 132 -21.94 3.63 49.86
N PRO A 133 -22.19 3.17 51.10
CA PRO A 133 -23.08 3.90 52.02
C PRO A 133 -22.45 5.18 52.57
N ILE A 134 -21.11 5.27 52.69
CA ILE A 134 -20.42 6.42 53.28
C ILE A 134 -20.48 7.64 52.37
N THR A 135 -20.46 7.45 51.04
CA THR A 135 -20.63 8.53 50.05
C THR A 135 -22.08 8.97 49.81
N VAL A 136 -23.08 8.23 50.30
CA VAL A 136 -24.51 8.57 50.13
C VAL A 136 -25.05 9.34 51.35
N VAL A 137 -24.32 9.35 52.46
CA VAL A 137 -24.72 9.96 53.74
C VAL A 137 -24.05 11.32 53.99
N MET A 138 -23.13 11.76 53.11
CA MET A 138 -22.58 13.13 53.09
C MET A 138 -23.21 13.94 51.95
#